data_AF-A0A0M0G4D4-F1
#
_entry.id   AF-A0A0M0G4D4-F1
#
_cell.length_a   1.000
_cell.length_b   1.000
_cell.length_c   1.000
_cell.angle_alpha   90.00
_cell.angle_beta   90.00
_cell.angle_gamma   90.00
#
_symmetry.space_group_name_H-M   'P 1'
#
loop_
_entity.id
_entity.type
_entity.pdbx_description
1 polymer ?
#
loop_
_entity_poly.entity_id
_entity_poly.type
_entity_poly.pdbx_seq_one_letter_code
_entity_poly.pdbx_strand_id
1 'polypeptide(L)'
;MGKRLVTVLSLALGILHLMLIYLFLRDWQSFTTAFGFVSWVGSILFGMIMLQFHRTTNALMGNSLSIRLVRSSTLMVTAIGLTAYLIEGITY
;
A
#
# COMPACT_ATOMS: atom_id res chain seq x y z
N MET A 1 -18.76 5.65 -15.31
CA MET A 1 -18.56 5.85 -13.85
C MET A 1 -17.25 5.27 -13.29
N GLY A 2 -16.76 4.10 -13.74
CA GLY A 2 -15.59 3.43 -13.14
C GLY A 2 -14.27 4.24 -13.11
N LYS A 3 -13.98 5.05 -14.13
CA LYS A 3 -12.69 5.77 -14.24
C LYS A 3 -12.46 6.76 -13.09
N ARG A 4 -13.46 7.57 -12.76
CA ARG A 4 -13.39 8.60 -11.71
C ARG A 4 -13.25 7.95 -10.33
N LEU A 5 -13.97 6.84 -10.11
CA LEU A 5 -13.89 6.06 -8.88
C LEU A 5 -12.49 5.46 -8.69
N VAL A 6 -11.93 4.85 -9.75
CA VAL A 6 -10.58 4.27 -9.74
C VAL A 6 -9.51 5.33 -9.47
N THR A 7 -9.64 6.53 -10.04
CA THR A 7 -8.71 7.64 -9.77
C THR A 7 -8.78 8.08 -8.30
N VAL A 8 -9.99 8.26 -7.76
CA VAL A 8 -10.18 8.65 -6.35
C VAL A 8 -9.63 7.60 -5.40
N LEU A 9 -9.89 6.32 -5.68
CA LEU A 9 -9.39 5.20 -4.87
C LEU A 9 -7.86 5.08 -4.95
N SER A 10 -7.27 5.28 -6.14
CA SER A 10 -5.81 5.29 -6.31
C SER A 10 -5.17 6.45 -5.55
N LEU A 11 -5.80 7.62 -5.55
CA LEU A 11 -5.32 8.79 -4.80
C LEU A 11 -5.38 8.53 -3.29
N ALA A 12 -6.52 8.02 -2.79
CA ALA A 12 -6.69 7.67 -1.39
C ALA A 12 -5.67 6.61 -0.93
N LEU A 13 -5.42 5.60 -1.77
CA LEU A 13 -4.41 4.58 -1.50
C LEU A 13 -3.00 5.17 -1.47
N GLY A 14 -2.68 6.12 -2.37
CA GLY A 14 -1.41 6.84 -2.34
C GLY A 14 -1.20 7.61 -1.04
N ILE A 15 -2.23 8.32 -0.56
CA ILE A 15 -2.19 9.04 0.72
C ILE A 15 -1.98 8.05 1.88
N LEU A 16 -2.68 6.91 1.88
CA LEU A 16 -2.52 5.87 2.90
C LEU A 16 -1.07 5.34 2.93
N HIS A 17 -0.49 5.04 1.76
CA HIS A 17 0.89 4.59 1.68
C HIS A 17 1.89 5.63 2.20
N LEU A 18 1.71 6.92 1.87
CA LEU A 18 2.55 8.00 2.40
C LEU A 18 2.44 8.14 3.92
N MET A 19 1.23 7.98 4.45
CA MET A 19 0.98 8.01 5.89
C MET A 19 1.65 6.84 6.61
N LEU A 20 1.64 5.65 6.02
CA LEU A 20 2.37 4.48 6.53
C LEU A 20 3.89 4.68 6.49
N ILE A 21 4.43 5.25 5.42
CA ILE A 21 5.86 5.60 5.32
C ILE A 21 6.23 6.60 6.43
N TYR A 22 5.41 7.64 6.62
CA TYR A 22 5.64 8.62 7.67
C TYR A 22 5.61 7.99 9.07
N LEU A 23 4.63 7.13 9.33
CA LEU A 23 4.52 6.43 10.62
C LEU A 23 5.76 5.57 10.88
N PHE A 24 6.26 4.87 9.85
CA PHE A 24 7.47 4.06 9.97
C PHE A 24 8.71 4.90 10.31
N LEU A 25 8.89 6.04 9.63
CA LEU A 25 10.00 6.96 9.87
C LEU A 25 9.95 7.60 11.25
N ARG A 26 8.74 7.89 11.76
CA ARG A 26 8.54 8.54 13.06
C ARG A 26 8.66 7.56 14.22
N ASP A 27 7.99 6.43 14.11
CA ASP A 27 7.86 5.43 15.16
C ASP A 27 7.57 4.05 14.53
N TRP A 28 8.63 3.35 14.16
CA TRP A 28 8.53 2.03 13.54
C TRP A 28 7.93 0.98 14.50
N GLN A 29 8.01 1.17 15.83
CA GLN A 29 7.40 0.26 16.81
C GLN A 29 5.87 0.30 16.74
N SER A 30 5.30 1.44 16.32
CA SER A 30 3.86 1.51 16.07
C SER A 30 3.38 0.50 15.01
N PHE A 31 4.25 0.04 14.08
CA PHE A 31 3.91 -1.02 13.12
C PHE A 31 3.81 -2.40 13.75
N THR A 32 4.54 -2.68 14.84
CA THR A 32 4.57 -4.01 15.48
C THR A 32 3.38 -4.21 16.42
N THR A 33 2.66 -3.12 16.76
CA THR A 33 1.40 -3.19 17.49
C THR A 33 0.30 -3.89 16.67
N ALA A 34 -0.70 -4.48 17.34
CA ALA A 34 -1.83 -5.13 16.67
C ALA A 34 -2.56 -4.19 15.69
N PHE A 35 -2.71 -2.91 16.05
CA PHE A 35 -3.34 -1.91 15.18
C PHE A 35 -2.45 -1.56 13.98
N GLY A 36 -1.14 -1.40 14.19
CA GLY A 36 -0.17 -1.17 13.13
C GLY A 36 -0.13 -2.32 12.13
N PHE A 37 -0.11 -3.56 12.63
CA PHE A 37 -0.13 -4.77 11.82
C PHE A 37 -1.37 -4.84 10.93
N VAL A 38 -2.56 -4.66 11.51
CA VAL A 38 -3.82 -4.71 10.77
C VAL A 38 -3.89 -3.60 9.72
N SER A 39 -3.44 -2.39 10.06
CA SER A 39 -3.36 -1.27 9.11
C SER A 39 -2.40 -1.59 7.95
N TRP A 40 -1.23 -2.15 8.27
CA TRP A 40 -0.23 -2.54 7.28
C TRP A 40 -0.74 -3.64 6.35
N VAL A 41 -1.19 -4.78 6.89
CA VAL A 41 -1.74 -5.90 6.11
C VAL A 41 -2.98 -5.47 5.32
N GLY A 42 -3.85 -4.66 5.93
CA GLY A 42 -5.02 -4.09 5.28
C GLY A 42 -4.66 -3.24 4.08
N SER A 43 -3.61 -2.42 4.17
CA SER A 43 -3.13 -1.61 3.04
C SER A 43 -2.62 -2.47 1.88
N ILE A 44 -1.94 -3.59 2.18
CA ILE A 44 -1.44 -4.53 1.17
C ILE A 44 -2.60 -5.20 0.45
N LEU A 45 -3.58 -5.72 1.20
CA LEU A 45 -4.80 -6.32 0.65
C LEU A 45 -5.55 -5.33 -0.24
N PHE A 46 -5.72 -4.09 0.24
CA PHE A 46 -6.40 -3.04 -0.52
C PHE A 46 -5.64 -2.67 -1.80
N GLY A 47 -4.31 -2.60 -1.74
CA GLY A 47 -3.44 -2.41 -2.91
C GLY A 47 -3.56 -3.53 -3.94
N MET A 48 -3.66 -4.79 -3.50
CA MET A 48 -3.87 -5.93 -4.40
C MET A 48 -5.26 -5.90 -5.06
N ILE A 49 -6.31 -5.58 -4.29
CA ILE A 49 -7.68 -5.41 -4.84
C ILE A 49 -7.69 -4.29 -5.88
N MET A 50 -7.05 -3.15 -5.58
CA MET A 50 -6.88 -2.07 -6.55
C MET A 50 -6.16 -2.53 -7.80
N LEU A 51 -5.08 -3.29 -7.67
CA LEU A 51 -4.33 -3.81 -8.82
C LEU A 51 -5.21 -4.70 -9.71
N GLN A 52 -6.05 -5.55 -9.11
CA GLN A 52 -6.98 -6.42 -9.83
C GLN A 52 -8.07 -5.60 -10.55
N PHE A 53 -8.68 -4.63 -9.85
CA PHE A 53 -9.61 -3.68 -10.47
C PHE A 53 -8.95 -2.92 -11.62
N HIS A 54 -7.70 -2.49 -11.44
CA HIS A 54 -6.96 -1.79 -12.47
C HIS A 54 -6.68 -2.69 -13.67
N ARG A 55 -6.29 -3.96 -13.48
CA ARG A 55 -6.11 -4.92 -14.58
C ARG A 55 -7.39 -5.17 -15.37
N THR A 56 -8.51 -5.42 -14.68
CA THR A 56 -9.82 -5.62 -15.31
C THR A 56 -10.29 -4.37 -16.07
N THR A 57 -10.00 -3.18 -15.56
CA THR A 57 -10.41 -1.91 -16.19
C THR A 57 -9.43 -1.42 -17.27
N ASN A 58 -8.12 -1.64 -17.13
CA ASN A 58 -7.10 -1.23 -18.11
C ASN A 58 -7.01 -2.15 -19.33
N ALA A 59 -7.56 -3.38 -19.27
CA ALA A 59 -7.81 -4.18 -20.48
C ALA A 59 -8.60 -3.39 -21.54
N LEU A 60 -9.30 -2.32 -21.16
CA LEU A 60 -10.03 -1.42 -22.04
C LEU A 60 -9.29 -0.13 -22.44
N MET A 61 -8.12 0.23 -21.87
CA MET A 61 -7.56 1.61 -22.01
C MET A 61 -6.04 1.78 -22.06
N GLY A 62 -5.22 0.73 -21.88
CA GLY A 62 -3.79 0.78 -22.23
C GLY A 62 -2.87 1.66 -21.36
N ASN A 63 -3.29 2.13 -20.17
CA ASN A 63 -2.43 2.96 -19.31
C ASN A 63 -1.60 2.10 -18.33
N SER A 64 -0.43 1.64 -18.78
CA SER A 64 0.46 0.75 -18.02
C SER A 64 1.14 1.43 -16.82
N LEU A 65 1.26 2.76 -16.84
CA LEU A 65 1.96 3.54 -15.80
C LEU A 65 1.25 3.48 -14.45
N SER A 66 -0.07 3.61 -14.42
CA SER A 66 -0.83 3.58 -13.17
C SER A 66 -0.81 2.19 -12.50
N ILE A 67 -0.85 1.11 -13.29
CA ILE A 67 -0.68 -0.26 -12.77
C ILE A 67 0.71 -0.40 -12.13
N ARG A 68 1.75 0.08 -12.82
CA ARG A 68 3.13 -0.03 -12.34
C ARG A 68 3.32 0.75 -11.03
N LEU A 69 2.70 1.93 -10.92
CA LEU A 69 2.80 2.81 -9.75
C LEU A 69 2.06 2.25 -8.53
N VAL A 70 0.86 1.69 -8.71
CA VAL A 70 0.15 0.98 -7.64
C VAL A 70 0.96 -0.24 -7.20
N ARG A 71 1.47 -1.04 -8.14
CA ARG A 71 2.31 -2.20 -7.80
C ARG A 71 3.58 -1.81 -7.03
N SER A 72 4.29 -0.78 -7.48
CA SER A 72 5.53 -0.35 -6.83
C SER A 72 5.28 0.21 -5.44
N SER A 73 4.21 0.99 -5.25
CA SER A 73 3.86 1.55 -3.94
C SER A 73 3.43 0.47 -2.95
N THR A 74 2.62 -0.51 -3.37
CA THR A 74 2.24 -1.64 -2.51
C THR A 74 3.46 -2.49 -2.14
N LEU A 75 4.38 -2.75 -3.08
CA LEU A 75 5.64 -3.46 -2.78
C LEU A 75 6.52 -2.67 -1.79
N MET A 76 6.62 -1.36 -1.96
CA MET A 76 7.38 -0.49 -1.05
C MET A 76 6.82 -0.56 0.37
N VAL A 77 5.50 -0.43 0.54
CA VAL A 77 4.87 -0.51 1.87
C VAL A 77 5.01 -1.92 2.47
N THR A 78 4.96 -2.96 1.65
CA THR A 78 5.26 -4.33 2.10
C THR A 78 6.68 -4.44 2.64
N ALA A 79 7.67 -3.92 1.91
CA ALA A 79 9.07 -3.94 2.34
C ALA A 79 9.28 -3.16 3.65
N ILE A 80 8.61 -2.02 3.82
CA ILE A 80 8.72 -1.18 5.02
C ILE A 80 8.19 -1.91 6.25
N GLY A 81 6.99 -2.47 6.19
CA GLY A 81 6.46 -3.23 7.33
C GLY A 81 7.29 -4.48 7.63
N LEU A 82 7.76 -5.20 6.61
CA LEU A 82 8.69 -6.32 6.81
C LEU A 82 9.97 -5.86 7.54
N THR A 83 10.52 -4.71 7.16
CA THR A 83 11.71 -4.13 7.80
C THR A 83 11.41 -3.76 9.26
N ALA A 84 10.25 -3.16 9.56
CA ALA A 84 9.85 -2.88 10.95
C ALA A 84 9.81 -4.16 11.81
N TYR A 85 9.22 -5.23 11.28
CA TYR A 85 9.15 -6.51 11.99
C TYR A 85 10.52 -7.16 12.18
N LEU A 86 11.41 -7.06 11.18
CA LEU A 86 12.79 -7.55 11.30
C LEU A 86 13.59 -6.77 12.34
N ILE A 87 13.46 -5.43 12.37
CA ILE A 87 14.12 -4.60 13.38
C ILE A 87 13.61 -4.97 14.77
N GLU A 88 12.29 -5.11 14.94
CA GLU A 88 11.70 -5.50 16.22
C GLU A 88 12.24 -6.84 16.71
N GLY A 89 12.21 -7.87 15.85
CA GLY A 89 12.63 -9.23 16.23
C GLY A 89 14.15 -9.42 16.35
N ILE A 90 14.96 -8.45 15.91
CA ILE A 90 16.41 -8.42 16.20
C ILE A 90 16.66 -7.66 17.52
N THR A 91 15.83 -6.65 17.81
CA THR A 91 16.00 -5.79 18.99
C THR A 91 15.50 -6.48 20.26
N TYR A 92 14.47 -7.31 20.17
CA TYR A 92 13.83 -8.05 21.27
C TYR A 92 13.73 -9.55 20.95
#